data_AF-A0A4Y2Q5T8-F1
#
_entry.id   AF-A0A4Y2Q5T8-F1
#
_cell.length_a   1.000
_cell.length_b   1.000
_cell.length_c   1.000
_cell.angle_alpha   90.00
_cell.angle_beta   90.00
_cell.angle_gamma   90.00
#
_symmetry.space_group_name_H-M   'P 1'
#
loop_
_entity.id
_entity.type
_entity.pdbx_description
1 polymer ?
#
loop_
_entity_poly.entity_id
_entity_poly.type
_entity_poly.pdbx_seq_one_letter_code
_entity_poly.pdbx_strand_id
1 'polypeptide(L)'
;MKEVYGEQCLARCFIFWWYQRYEAGRVIIKDLPRPGQALVVTNNATISSADKLIRQNRRFTTCEIAVELSIRKGTVHHIIHKKLGYGKVCAQCPSICQGIRRRRDGLLDLSATQEFLH
;
A
#
# COMPACT_ATOMS: atom_id res chain seq x y z
N MET A 1 -31.55 -11.59 21.59
CA MET A 1 -30.88 -10.66 20.64
C MET A 1 -31.89 -9.81 19.87
N LYS A 2 -32.83 -10.41 19.12
CA LYS A 2 -33.88 -9.66 18.40
C LYS A 2 -34.81 -8.86 19.33
N GLU A 3 -35.06 -9.35 20.55
CA GLU A 3 -35.85 -8.62 21.56
C GLU A 3 -35.19 -7.31 22.02
N VAL A 4 -33.86 -7.21 21.99
CA VAL A 4 -33.12 -6.03 22.47
C VAL A 4 -32.67 -5.14 21.31
N TYR A 5 -32.26 -5.73 20.19
CA TYR A 5 -31.67 -5.02 19.04
C TYR A 5 -32.60 -4.96 17.82
N GLY A 6 -33.80 -5.53 17.90
CA GLY A 6 -34.77 -5.56 16.81
C GLY A 6 -34.23 -6.23 15.54
N GLU A 7 -34.67 -5.73 14.39
CA GLU A 7 -34.23 -6.21 13.06
C GLU A 7 -32.78 -5.86 12.72
N GLN A 8 -32.14 -4.96 13.48
CA GLN A 8 -30.73 -4.60 13.30
C GLN A 8 -29.78 -5.60 13.98
N CYS A 9 -30.31 -6.70 14.53
CA CYS A 9 -29.49 -7.72 15.17
C CYS A 9 -28.63 -8.49 14.15
N LEU A 10 -27.38 -8.80 14.53
CA LEU A 10 -26.53 -9.69 13.76
C LEU A 10 -27.13 -11.10 13.73
N ALA A 11 -26.99 -11.78 12.61
CA ALA A 11 -27.38 -13.17 12.49
C ALA A 11 -26.60 -14.06 13.48
N ARG A 12 -27.24 -15.13 13.97
CA ARG A 12 -26.66 -16.04 14.97
C ARG A 12 -25.30 -16.62 14.54
N CYS A 13 -25.09 -16.85 13.25
CA CYS A 13 -23.82 -17.31 12.69
C CYS A 13 -22.68 -16.30 12.89
N PHE A 14 -22.93 -15.00 12.72
CA PHE A 14 -21.94 -13.93 12.95
C PHE A 14 -21.59 -13.82 14.43
N ILE A 15 -22.57 -13.97 15.31
CA ILE A 15 -22.36 -13.95 16.77
C ILE A 15 -21.44 -15.11 17.18
N PHE A 16 -21.72 -16.33 16.69
CA PHE A 16 -20.90 -17.50 16.99
C PHE A 16 -19.49 -17.38 16.42
N TRP A 17 -19.34 -16.83 15.21
CA TRP A 17 -18.04 -16.54 14.61
C TRP A 17 -17.22 -15.58 15.49
N TRP A 18 -17.83 -14.51 16.02
CA TRP A 18 -17.16 -13.60 16.94
C TRP A 18 -16.83 -14.23 18.28
N TYR A 19 -17.75 -15.03 18.85
CA TYR A 19 -17.53 -15.76 20.10
C TYR A 19 -16.30 -16.68 20.00
N GLN A 20 -16.18 -17.46 18.92
CA GLN A 20 -15.00 -18.31 18.71
C GLN A 20 -13.68 -17.51 18.64
N ARG A 21 -13.69 -16.33 18.02
CA ARG A 21 -12.48 -15.49 17.95
C ARG A 21 -12.13 -14.88 19.30
N TYR A 22 -13.14 -14.53 20.10
CA TYR A 22 -12.96 -14.04 21.45
C TYR A 22 -12.35 -15.11 22.36
N GLU A 23 -12.89 -16.34 22.33
CA GLU A 23 -12.32 -17.51 23.04
C GLU A 23 -10.88 -17.80 22.59
N ALA A 24 -10.57 -17.59 21.31
CA ALA A 24 -9.21 -17.70 20.77
C ALA A 24 -8.28 -16.52 21.17
N GLY A 25 -8.69 -15.65 22.11
CA GLY A 25 -7.88 -14.56 22.65
C GLY A 25 -7.89 -13.28 21.82
N ARG A 26 -8.79 -13.12 20.82
CA ARG A 26 -8.90 -11.87 20.06
C ARG A 26 -9.57 -10.79 20.91
N VAL A 27 -8.77 -9.85 21.42
CA VAL A 27 -9.24 -8.67 22.17
C VAL A 27 -9.55 -7.47 21.26
N ILE A 28 -8.99 -7.44 20.04
CA ILE A 28 -9.17 -6.34 19.09
C ILE A 28 -10.56 -6.41 18.45
N ILE A 29 -11.43 -5.48 18.84
CA ILE A 29 -12.79 -5.29 18.31
C ILE A 29 -12.77 -4.71 16.89
N LYS A 30 -11.77 -3.86 16.59
CA LYS A 30 -11.62 -3.27 15.27
C LYS A 30 -11.32 -4.33 14.20
N ASP A 31 -11.75 -4.04 12.99
CA ASP A 31 -11.37 -4.82 11.81
C ASP A 31 -9.85 -4.83 11.69
N LEU A 32 -9.29 -6.03 11.50
CA LEU A 32 -7.90 -6.16 11.10
C LEU A 32 -7.75 -5.55 9.70
N PRO A 33 -6.55 -5.05 9.35
CA PRO A 33 -6.28 -4.60 8.00
C PRO A 33 -6.72 -5.71 7.04
N ARG A 34 -7.70 -5.39 6.19
CA ARG A 34 -8.16 -6.34 5.19
C ARG A 34 -6.94 -6.68 4.34
N PRO A 35 -6.65 -7.97 4.10
CA PRO A 35 -5.67 -8.31 3.10
C PRO A 35 -6.14 -7.64 1.81
N GLY A 36 -5.39 -6.62 1.38
CA GLY A 36 -5.65 -5.98 0.10
C GLY A 36 -5.52 -7.03 -1.00
N GLN A 37 -5.98 -6.71 -2.21
CA GLN A 37 -5.72 -7.59 -3.34
C GLN A 37 -4.21 -7.78 -3.44
N ALA A 38 -3.75 -9.00 -3.09
CA ALA A 38 -2.37 -9.39 -3.30
C ALA A 38 -2.16 -9.21 -4.80
N LEU A 39 -1.25 -8.32 -5.17
CA LEU A 39 -0.78 -8.19 -6.54
C LEU A 39 0.00 -9.46 -6.86
N VAL A 40 -0.72 -10.57 -7.10
CA VAL A 40 -0.20 -11.86 -7.55
C VAL A 40 0.64 -11.67 -8.83
N VAL A 41 0.41 -10.57 -9.55
CA VAL A 41 1.15 -10.15 -10.76
C VAL A 41 2.57 -9.61 -10.46
N THR A 42 2.88 -9.28 -9.21
CA THR A 42 4.20 -8.72 -8.84
C THR A 42 5.09 -9.79 -8.20
N ASN A 43 5.52 -10.76 -9.01
CA ASN A 43 6.56 -11.71 -8.61
C ASN A 43 7.89 -10.98 -8.33
N ASN A 44 8.68 -11.43 -7.37
CA ASN A 44 10.02 -10.90 -7.10
C ASN A 44 10.91 -10.89 -8.35
N ALA A 45 10.70 -11.85 -9.27
CA ALA A 45 11.37 -11.89 -10.56
C ALA A 45 11.06 -10.64 -11.41
N THR A 46 9.79 -10.22 -11.49
CA THR A 46 9.40 -9.04 -12.30
C THR A 46 9.86 -7.74 -11.66
N ILE A 47 9.87 -7.66 -10.32
CA ILE A 47 10.48 -6.53 -9.58
C ILE A 47 11.97 -6.42 -9.92
N SER A 48 12.70 -7.53 -9.86
CA SER A 48 14.14 -7.57 -10.12
C SER A 48 14.48 -7.21 -11.56
N SER A 49 13.69 -7.70 -12.53
CA SER A 49 13.86 -7.33 -13.94
C SER A 49 13.58 -5.85 -14.18
N ALA A 50 12.53 -5.28 -13.55
CA ALA A 50 12.26 -3.85 -13.61
C ALA A 50 13.42 -3.01 -13.02
N ASP A 51 13.99 -3.43 -11.88
CA ASP A 51 15.13 -2.73 -11.28
C ASP A 51 16.38 -2.78 -12.18
N LYS A 52 16.66 -3.92 -12.81
CA LYS A 52 17.76 -4.06 -13.77
C LYS A 52 17.61 -3.10 -14.96
N LEU A 53 16.42 -3.03 -15.57
CA LEU A 53 16.15 -2.11 -16.68
C LEU A 53 16.40 -0.65 -16.27
N ILE A 54 15.88 -0.23 -15.11
CA ILE A 54 16.05 1.14 -14.60
C ILE A 54 17.53 1.46 -14.31
N ARG A 55 18.28 0.49 -13.77
CA ARG A 55 19.72 0.66 -13.50
C ARG A 55 20.55 0.77 -14.77
N GLN A 56 20.19 0.02 -15.82
CA GLN A 56 20.85 0.09 -17.13
C GLN A 56 20.62 1.44 -17.80
N ASN A 57 19.39 1.97 -17.76
CA ASN A 57 19.08 3.29 -18.29
C ASN A 57 18.09 4.05 -17.40
N ARG A 58 18.61 5.06 -16.71
CA ARG A 58 17.82 5.91 -15.79
C ARG A 58 16.75 6.76 -16.48
N ARG A 59 16.72 6.80 -17.82
CA ARG A 59 15.73 7.58 -18.60
C ARG A 59 14.52 6.76 -19.03
N PHE A 60 14.45 5.46 -18.71
CA PHE A 60 13.30 4.64 -19.06
C PHE A 60 11.99 5.19 -18.47
N THR A 61 10.99 5.23 -19.32
CA THR A 61 9.61 5.58 -18.96
C THR A 61 8.85 4.36 -18.45
N THR A 62 7.81 4.60 -17.65
CA THR A 62 6.92 3.54 -17.16
C THR A 62 6.26 2.76 -18.31
N CYS A 63 6.08 3.37 -19.48
CA CYS A 63 5.51 2.71 -20.66
C CYS A 63 6.49 1.75 -21.32
N GLU A 64 7.76 2.14 -21.47
CA GLU A 64 8.79 1.26 -22.05
C GLU A 64 9.00 0.01 -21.20
N ILE A 65 9.09 0.17 -19.88
CA ILE A 65 9.23 -0.97 -18.94
C ILE A 65 7.97 -1.87 -18.98
N ALA A 66 6.79 -1.29 -19.19
CA ALA A 66 5.55 -2.04 -19.32
C ALA A 66 5.52 -2.91 -20.59
N VAL A 67 6.02 -2.38 -21.70
CA VAL A 67 6.17 -3.14 -22.96
C VAL A 67 7.21 -4.24 -22.79
N GLU A 68 8.39 -3.90 -22.27
CA GLU A 68 9.50 -4.86 -22.10
C GLU A 68 9.14 -6.03 -21.21
N LEU A 69 8.43 -5.77 -20.10
CA LEU A 69 8.02 -6.81 -19.16
C LEU A 69 6.66 -7.44 -19.52
N SER A 70 5.98 -6.94 -20.55
CA SER A 70 4.60 -7.33 -20.91
C SER A 70 3.61 -7.22 -19.74
N ILE A 71 3.72 -6.15 -18.95
CA ILE A 71 2.92 -5.89 -17.76
C ILE A 71 2.07 -4.62 -17.97
N ARG A 72 0.90 -4.56 -17.33
CA ARG A 72 0.09 -3.33 -17.32
C ARG A 72 0.88 -2.16 -16.74
N LYS A 73 0.83 -1.01 -17.41
CA LYS A 73 1.46 0.25 -16.97
C LYS A 73 1.20 0.59 -15.50
N GLY A 74 -0.04 0.40 -15.02
CA GLY A 74 -0.40 0.69 -13.63
C GLY A 74 0.37 -0.17 -12.62
N THR A 75 0.62 -1.44 -12.95
CA THR A 75 1.42 -2.35 -12.12
C THR A 75 2.89 -1.93 -12.12
N VAL A 76 3.45 -1.54 -13.27
CA VAL A 76 4.82 -1.02 -13.35
C VAL A 76 4.97 0.25 -12.52
N HIS A 77 4.01 1.17 -12.60
CA HIS A 77 4.00 2.38 -11.77
C HIS A 77 4.01 2.03 -10.27
N HIS A 78 3.20 1.06 -9.85
CA HIS A 78 3.20 0.57 -8.47
C HIS A 78 4.55 -0.05 -8.07
N ILE A 79 5.16 -0.88 -8.93
CA ILE A 79 6.48 -1.48 -8.68
C ILE A 79 7.53 -0.39 -8.47
N ILE A 80 7.62 0.57 -9.39
CA ILE A 80 8.63 1.63 -9.35
C ILE A 80 8.50 2.47 -8.07
N HIS A 81 7.29 2.91 -7.73
CA HIS A 81 7.12 3.85 -6.61
C HIS A 81 6.89 3.20 -5.24
N LYS A 82 6.20 2.06 -5.17
CA LYS A 82 5.85 1.41 -3.89
C LYS A 82 6.78 0.27 -3.52
N LYS A 83 7.38 -0.44 -4.50
CA LYS A 83 8.30 -1.55 -4.22
C LYS A 83 9.76 -1.12 -4.29
N LEU A 84 10.15 -0.37 -5.32
CA LEU A 84 11.53 0.06 -5.53
C LEU A 84 11.83 1.47 -4.97
N GLY A 85 10.79 2.28 -4.71
CA GLY A 85 10.94 3.61 -4.13
C GLY A 85 11.57 4.66 -5.06
N TYR A 86 11.66 4.40 -6.36
CA TYR A 86 12.23 5.37 -7.30
C TYR A 86 11.31 6.58 -7.49
N GLY A 87 11.93 7.77 -7.56
CA GLY A 87 11.28 9.04 -7.86
C GLY A 87 12.00 9.78 -8.98
N LYS A 88 11.24 10.45 -9.84
CA LYS A 88 11.82 11.32 -10.86
C LYS A 88 12.37 12.58 -10.19
N VAL A 89 13.68 12.78 -10.26
CA VAL A 89 14.35 14.02 -9.82
C VAL A 89 14.46 14.96 -11.01
N CYS A 90 13.97 16.20 -10.87
CA CYS A 90 14.07 17.22 -11.91
C CYS A 90 15.24 18.16 -11.55
N ALA A 91 16.28 18.21 -12.38
CA ALA A 91 17.46 19.07 -12.15
C ALA A 91 17.15 20.56 -12.40
N GLN A 92 16.26 20.86 -13.35
CA GLN A 92 15.67 22.18 -13.52
C GLN A 92 14.30 22.15 -12.84
N CYS A 93 14.20 22.62 -11.60
CA CYS A 93 12.91 22.74 -10.93
C CYS A 93 12.39 24.19 -11.10
N PRO A 94 11.32 24.41 -11.89
CA PRO A 94 10.42 25.55 -11.64
C PRO A 94 9.92 25.46 -10.19
N SER A 95 9.65 26.59 -9.56
CA SER A 95 9.10 26.70 -8.19
C SER A 95 7.90 25.76 -7.94
N ILE A 96 7.13 25.44 -8.99
CA ILE A 96 6.01 24.50 -9.01
C ILE A 96 6.43 23.07 -8.58
N CYS A 97 7.58 22.56 -9.03
CA CYS A 97 8.06 21.23 -8.69
C CYS A 97 8.48 21.12 -7.22
N GLN A 98 8.97 22.21 -6.62
CA GLN A 98 9.30 22.25 -5.19
C GLN A 98 8.04 22.14 -4.32
N GLY A 99 6.95 22.82 -4.70
CA GLY A 99 5.68 22.75 -3.96
C GLY A 99 5.10 21.34 -3.89
N ILE A 100 5.19 20.58 -5.00
CA ILE A 100 4.73 19.20 -5.06
C ILE A 100 5.62 18.26 -4.23
N ARG A 101 6.94 18.50 -4.19
CA ARG A 101 7.89 17.71 -3.37
C ARG A 101 7.68 17.96 -1.89
N ARG A 102 7.61 19.23 -1.47
CA ARG A 102 7.40 19.62 -0.06
C ARG A 102 6.08 19.09 0.52
N ARG A 103 4.98 19.07 -0.27
CA ARG A 103 3.72 18.44 0.16
C ARG A 103 3.82 16.93 0.34
N ARG A 104 4.72 16.26 -0.38
CA ARG A 104 4.91 14.80 -0.33
C ARG A 104 5.80 14.40 0.84
N ASP A 105 6.84 15.18 1.12
CA ASP A 105 7.76 14.95 2.25
C ASP A 105 7.07 15.24 3.60
N GLY A 106 6.09 16.17 3.64
CA GLY A 106 5.27 16.43 4.83
C GLY A 106 4.26 15.32 5.22
N LEU A 107 4.08 14.27 4.40
CA LEU A 107 3.22 13.12 4.72
C LEU A 107 4.01 11.92 5.29
N LEU A 108 5.34 12.04 5.43
CA LEU A 108 6.19 11.00 6.03
C LEU A 108 6.61 11.30 7.47
N ASP A 109 6.20 12.43 8.07
CA ASP A 109 6.67 12.87 9.40
C ASP A 109 5.68 12.65 10.55
N LEU A 110 4.69 11.77 10.40
CA LEU A 110 3.73 11.42 11.48
C LEU A 110 4.08 10.10 12.21
N SER A 111 5.31 9.61 12.07
CA SER A 111 5.77 8.40 12.79
C SER A 111 6.94 8.62 13.77
N ALA A 112 7.37 9.87 14.00
CA ALA A 112 8.56 10.17 14.80
C ALA A 112 8.28 10.92 16.13
N THR A 113 7.05 10.90 16.66
CA THR A 113 6.74 11.52 17.98
C THR A 113 5.98 10.63 18.94
N GLN A 114 6.15 9.31 18.85
CA GLN A 114 5.69 8.39 19.90
C GLN A 114 6.79 7.45 20.39
N GLU A 115 7.96 8.02 20.64
CA GLU A 115 8.83 7.56 21.73
C GLU A 115 8.96 8.74 22.69
N PHE A 116 8.94 8.47 23.99
CA PHE A 116 8.77 9.39 25.13
C PHE A 116 7.33 9.69 25.53
N LEU A 117 6.72 8.74 26.23
CA LEU A 117 6.29 8.98 27.62
C LEU A 117 6.16 7.61 28.33
N HIS A 118 6.91 7.50 29.41
CA HIS A 118 6.85 6.45 30.42
C HIS A 118 5.59 6.62 31.29
#